data_AF-A0A0J9UI85-F1
#
_entry.id   AF-A0A0J9UI85-F1
#
_cell.length_a   1.000
_cell.length_b   1.000
_cell.length_c   1.000
_cell.angle_alpha   90.00
_cell.angle_beta   90.00
_cell.angle_gamma   90.00
#
_symmetry.space_group_name_H-M   'P 1'
#
loop_
_entity.id
_entity.type
_entity.pdbx_description
1 polymer ?
#
loop_
_entity_poly.entity_id
_entity_poly.type
_entity_poly.pdbx_seq_one_letter_code
_entity_poly.pdbx_strand_id
1 'polypeptide(L)'
;MKNEDSNPSVSNGTSKKHAVQRWHHTASSTTILWLAVSLPLVIWDIGYVFGRPHTMPDGFLHWPLYVPYALYGEVDHVYGWKAFKAKNGFTAAQTALNLVETVMYLVYLYMLWTRADKAFDSAKRTLSGCDGALAVVIGFSAAVMTLSKTILYWANEYYSDFDNIAHNTPMDLLTLWIIPNGAWIVLPTYMISKFGGDILDGLTLASSQSGKTE
;
A
#
# COMPACT_ATOMS: atom_id res chain seq x y z
N MET A 1 -29.77 -32.29 70.49
CA MET A 1 -30.34 -31.50 69.38
C MET A 1 -29.53 -30.22 69.25
N LYS A 2 -28.53 -30.22 68.36
CA LYS A 2 -27.83 -29.03 67.87
C LYS A 2 -28.40 -28.79 66.48
N ASN A 3 -29.10 -27.68 66.28
CA ASN A 3 -29.55 -27.26 64.95
C ASN A 3 -28.50 -26.28 64.42
N GLU A 4 -27.97 -26.61 63.24
CA GLU A 4 -27.04 -25.77 62.46
C GLU A 4 -27.84 -24.72 61.69
N ASP A 5 -27.44 -23.46 61.82
CA ASP A 5 -27.90 -22.35 60.98
C ASP A 5 -27.26 -22.50 59.59
N SER A 6 -28.10 -22.71 58.57
CA SER A 6 -27.68 -22.67 57.17
C SER A 6 -28.01 -21.30 56.57
N ASN A 7 -26.94 -20.54 56.29
CA ASN A 7 -26.99 -19.27 55.58
C ASN A 7 -26.95 -19.54 54.06
N PRO A 8 -27.89 -19.03 53.24
CA PRO A 8 -27.82 -19.23 51.80
C PRO A 8 -26.76 -18.30 51.19
N SER A 9 -25.73 -18.88 50.59
CA SER A 9 -24.75 -18.16 49.79
C SER A 9 -25.42 -17.65 48.50
N VAL A 10 -25.57 -16.34 48.41
CA VAL A 10 -25.98 -15.63 47.19
C VAL A 10 -24.94 -15.88 46.11
N SER A 11 -25.32 -16.59 45.06
CA SER A 11 -24.49 -16.79 43.86
C SER A 11 -24.42 -15.47 43.09
N ASN A 12 -23.28 -14.80 43.19
CA ASN A 12 -22.95 -13.67 42.31
C ASN A 12 -22.73 -14.19 40.88
N GLY A 13 -23.81 -14.25 40.11
CA GLY A 13 -23.77 -14.43 38.67
C GLY A 13 -23.04 -13.25 38.03
N THR A 14 -21.76 -13.45 37.72
CA THR A 14 -20.99 -12.53 36.88
C THR A 14 -21.57 -12.60 35.47
N SER A 15 -22.46 -11.66 35.15
CA SER A 15 -22.87 -11.40 33.77
C SER A 15 -21.64 -10.97 32.99
N LYS A 16 -20.98 -11.93 32.33
CA LYS A 16 -20.01 -11.64 31.27
C LYS A 16 -20.79 -10.92 30.18
N LYS A 17 -20.73 -9.59 30.16
CA LYS A 17 -21.17 -8.81 28.99
C LYS A 17 -20.45 -9.41 27.79
N HIS A 18 -21.18 -10.12 26.93
CA HIS A 18 -20.66 -10.51 25.63
C HIS A 18 -20.28 -9.22 24.91
N ALA A 19 -18.99 -8.91 24.87
CA ALA A 19 -18.50 -7.82 24.04
C ALA A 19 -18.86 -8.19 22.61
N VAL A 20 -19.77 -7.43 22.01
CA VAL A 20 -20.11 -7.60 20.60
C VAL A 20 -18.82 -7.38 19.83
N GLN A 21 -18.31 -8.45 19.21
CA GLN A 21 -17.12 -8.39 18.40
C GLN A 21 -17.42 -7.48 17.21
N ARG A 22 -16.82 -6.29 17.21
CA ARG A 22 -17.07 -5.26 16.19
C ARG A 22 -15.93 -5.26 15.19
N TRP A 23 -16.26 -5.41 13.92
CA TRP A 23 -15.29 -5.32 12.84
C TRP A 23 -14.64 -3.94 12.81
N HIS A 24 -13.33 -3.93 12.58
CA HIS A 24 -12.53 -2.73 12.45
C HIS A 24 -11.29 -3.03 11.60
N HIS A 25 -10.81 -2.02 10.91
CA HIS A 25 -9.54 -2.00 10.22
C HIS A 25 -8.48 -1.32 11.10
N THR A 26 -7.31 -1.92 11.22
CA THR A 26 -6.15 -1.31 11.88
C THR A 26 -4.97 -1.30 10.92
N ALA A 27 -4.51 -0.10 10.55
CA ALA A 27 -3.34 0.04 9.70
C ALA A 27 -2.09 -0.53 10.39
N SER A 28 -1.41 -1.47 9.74
CA SER A 28 -0.19 -2.05 10.30
C SER A 28 0.96 -1.03 10.26
N SER A 29 1.88 -1.11 11.24
CA SER A 29 3.08 -0.27 11.24
C SER A 29 3.91 -0.45 9.97
N THR A 30 3.92 -1.66 9.40
CA THR A 30 4.57 -1.95 8.12
C THR A 30 3.93 -1.17 6.97
N THR A 31 2.60 -1.15 6.89
CA THR A 31 1.88 -0.36 5.87
C THR A 31 2.15 1.13 6.03
N ILE A 32 2.10 1.65 7.26
CA ILE A 32 2.36 3.06 7.53
C ILE A 32 3.79 3.44 7.15
N LEU A 33 4.77 2.64 7.57
CA LEU A 33 6.19 2.86 7.24
C LEU A 33 6.42 2.78 5.73
N TRP A 34 5.83 1.79 5.06
CA TRP A 34 5.94 1.66 3.61
C TRP A 34 5.38 2.90 2.91
N LEU A 35 4.18 3.36 3.26
CA LEU A 35 3.58 4.54 2.65
C LEU A 35 4.36 5.82 2.97
N ALA A 36 4.96 5.93 4.15
CA ALA A 36 5.82 7.06 4.51
C ALA A 36 7.08 7.15 3.64
N VAL A 37 7.60 6.01 3.16
CA VAL A 37 8.77 5.95 2.27
C VAL A 37 8.38 6.02 0.80
N SER A 38 7.38 5.24 0.39
CA SER A 38 7.02 5.08 -1.01
C SER A 38 6.31 6.31 -1.58
N LEU A 39 5.44 6.99 -0.83
CA LEU A 39 4.74 8.16 -1.34
C LEU A 39 5.67 9.30 -1.76
N PRO A 40 6.65 9.75 -0.94
CA PRO A 40 7.61 10.74 -1.38
C PRO A 40 8.39 10.32 -2.63
N LEU A 41 8.82 9.06 -2.69
CA LEU A 41 9.56 8.52 -3.84
C LEU A 41 8.71 8.52 -5.12
N VAL A 42 7.45 8.06 -5.03
CA VAL A 42 6.54 8.01 -6.18
C VAL A 42 6.11 9.41 -6.62
N ILE A 43 5.89 10.35 -5.68
CA ILE A 43 5.61 11.76 -6.01
C ILE A 43 6.80 12.39 -6.75
N TRP A 44 8.02 12.11 -6.29
CA TRP A 44 9.23 12.55 -6.95
C TRP A 44 9.33 11.96 -8.36
N ASP A 45 9.03 10.66 -8.52
CA ASP A 45 8.96 9.99 -9.81
C ASP A 45 7.94 10.58 -10.77
N ILE A 46 6.72 10.87 -10.29
CA ILE A 46 5.70 11.55 -11.08
C ILE A 46 6.22 12.88 -11.62
N GLY A 47 6.86 13.68 -10.76
CA GLY A 47 7.46 14.94 -11.16
C GLY A 47 8.58 14.75 -12.19
N TYR A 48 9.43 13.73 -12.03
CA TYR A 48 10.47 13.42 -13.00
C TYR A 48 9.87 13.10 -14.37
N VAL A 49 8.97 12.12 -14.45
CA VAL A 49 8.48 11.58 -15.72
C VAL A 49 7.60 12.59 -16.47
N PHE A 50 6.67 13.26 -15.78
CA PHE A 50 5.81 14.27 -16.42
C PHE A 50 6.53 15.60 -16.69
N GLY A 51 7.62 15.87 -15.97
CA GLY A 51 8.46 17.05 -16.21
C GLY A 51 9.46 16.90 -17.35
N ARG A 52 9.56 15.73 -18.00
CA ARG A 52 10.51 15.53 -19.12
C ARG A 52 10.17 16.46 -20.30
N PRO A 53 11.17 17.07 -20.96
CA PRO A 53 12.61 16.84 -20.79
C PRO A 53 13.28 17.73 -19.73
N HIS A 54 12.56 18.65 -19.09
CA HIS A 54 13.16 19.63 -18.17
C HIS A 54 13.79 19.02 -16.92
N THR A 55 13.36 17.82 -16.55
CA THR A 55 13.86 17.02 -15.43
C THR A 55 14.98 16.04 -15.82
N MET A 56 15.18 15.78 -17.12
CA MET A 56 16.21 14.90 -17.66
C MET A 56 17.58 15.60 -17.70
N PRO A 57 18.71 14.89 -17.83
CA PRO A 57 20.04 15.50 -18.00
C PRO A 57 20.01 16.64 -19.03
N ASP A 58 20.73 17.74 -18.76
CA ASP A 58 20.69 19.02 -19.51
C ASP A 58 19.44 19.89 -19.30
N GLY A 59 18.41 19.40 -18.59
CA GLY A 59 17.23 20.15 -18.21
C GLY A 59 17.43 21.04 -16.98
N PHE A 60 16.73 22.16 -16.90
CA PHE A 60 16.89 23.14 -15.81
C PHE A 60 16.36 22.66 -14.44
N LEU A 61 15.49 21.64 -14.40
CA LEU A 61 15.04 21.02 -13.15
C LEU A 61 15.91 19.82 -12.76
N HIS A 62 16.70 19.28 -13.70
CA HIS A 62 17.60 18.17 -13.44
C HIS A 62 18.56 18.48 -12.30
N TRP A 63 19.24 19.62 -12.40
CA TRP A 63 19.91 20.25 -11.27
C TRP A 63 19.00 21.34 -10.69
N PRO A 64 18.64 21.32 -9.40
CA PRO A 64 19.18 20.45 -8.35
C PRO A 64 18.31 19.23 -7.99
N LEU A 65 17.12 19.05 -8.60
CA LEU A 65 16.07 18.20 -8.03
C LEU A 65 16.09 16.74 -8.50
N TYR A 66 16.63 16.44 -9.68
CA TYR A 66 16.51 15.14 -10.33
C TYR A 66 17.85 14.54 -10.75
N VAL A 67 18.96 15.00 -10.16
CA VAL A 67 20.31 14.51 -10.44
C VAL A 67 20.42 12.98 -10.38
N PRO A 68 19.85 12.28 -9.39
CA PRO A 68 19.97 10.81 -9.31
C PRO A 68 19.28 10.08 -10.48
N TYR A 69 18.35 10.72 -11.18
CA TYR A 69 17.71 10.13 -12.37
C TYR A 69 18.64 10.05 -13.59
N ALA A 70 19.80 10.72 -13.59
CA ALA A 70 20.82 10.50 -14.62
C ALA A 70 21.31 9.04 -14.56
N LEU A 71 21.80 8.61 -13.39
CA LEU A 71 22.21 7.23 -13.16
C LEU A 71 21.05 6.25 -13.38
N TYR A 72 19.87 6.59 -12.88
CA TYR A 72 18.71 5.70 -13.04
C TYR A 72 18.33 5.50 -14.52
N GLY A 73 18.37 6.56 -15.33
CA GLY A 73 18.12 6.50 -16.77
C GLY A 73 19.23 5.80 -17.57
N GLU A 74 20.43 5.67 -17.01
CA GLU A 74 21.52 4.85 -17.57
C GLU A 74 21.36 3.37 -17.23
N VAL A 75 20.89 3.04 -16.02
CA VAL A 75 20.59 1.65 -15.64
C VAL A 75 19.35 1.15 -16.36
N ASP A 76 18.32 1.98 -16.39
CA ASP A 76 17.03 1.64 -16.97
C ASP A 76 16.67 2.65 -18.04
N HIS A 77 16.90 2.26 -19.29
CA HIS A 77 16.71 3.14 -20.42
C HIS A 77 15.26 3.57 -20.64
N VAL A 78 14.28 2.94 -19.97
CA VAL A 78 12.89 3.40 -19.96
C VAL A 78 12.75 4.77 -19.27
N TYR A 79 13.66 5.10 -18.34
CA TYR A 79 13.77 6.40 -17.70
C TYR A 79 14.66 7.41 -18.44
N GLY A 80 15.43 6.95 -19.43
CA GLY A 80 16.46 7.72 -20.11
C GLY A 80 16.05 8.33 -21.46
N TRP A 81 17.05 8.90 -22.13
CA TRP A 81 16.89 9.53 -23.44
C TRP A 81 16.47 8.56 -24.54
N LYS A 82 16.82 7.27 -24.42
CA LYS A 82 16.41 6.22 -25.38
C LYS A 82 14.89 6.17 -25.52
N ALA A 83 14.18 5.92 -24.42
CA ALA A 83 12.72 5.84 -24.42
C ALA A 83 12.05 7.18 -24.76
N PHE A 84 12.59 8.29 -24.26
CA PHE A 84 12.04 9.62 -24.56
C PHE A 84 12.11 9.96 -26.06
N LYS A 85 13.27 9.75 -26.69
CA LYS A 85 13.45 10.01 -28.15
C LYS A 85 12.64 9.04 -29.00
N ALA A 86 12.47 7.80 -28.56
CA ALA A 86 11.64 6.80 -29.21
C ALA A 86 10.12 7.07 -29.05
N LYS A 87 9.72 8.08 -28.26
CA LYS A 87 8.32 8.35 -27.89
C LYS A 87 7.64 7.11 -27.29
N ASN A 88 8.40 6.33 -26.51
CA ASN A 88 7.85 5.17 -25.82
C ASN A 88 6.93 5.65 -24.69
N GLY A 89 5.62 5.38 -24.82
CA GLY A 89 4.60 5.82 -23.87
C GLY A 89 4.54 4.99 -22.59
N PHE A 90 5.27 3.88 -22.48
CA PHE A 90 5.14 2.93 -21.38
C PHE A 90 5.38 3.57 -20.01
N THR A 91 6.52 4.26 -19.82
CA THR A 91 6.83 4.91 -18.53
C THR A 91 5.81 5.98 -18.16
N ALA A 92 5.40 6.81 -19.11
CA ALA A 92 4.41 7.86 -18.85
C ALA A 92 3.03 7.28 -18.48
N ALA A 93 2.62 6.17 -19.12
CA ALA A 93 1.39 5.47 -18.78
C ALA A 93 1.46 4.84 -17.38
N GLN A 94 2.59 4.23 -17.02
CA GLN A 94 2.84 3.73 -15.67
C GLN A 94 2.79 4.87 -14.63
N THR A 95 3.37 6.03 -14.95
CA THR A 95 3.32 7.22 -14.09
C THR A 95 1.91 7.78 -13.94
N ALA A 96 1.05 7.70 -14.95
CA ALA A 96 -0.36 8.09 -14.80
C ALA A 96 -1.07 7.22 -13.75
N LEU A 97 -0.76 5.92 -13.70
CA LEU A 97 -1.24 5.04 -12.63
C LEU A 97 -0.58 5.36 -11.28
N ASN A 98 0.71 5.73 -11.25
CA ASN A 98 1.37 6.23 -10.02
C ASN A 98 0.62 7.41 -9.41
N LEU A 99 0.12 8.34 -10.24
CA LEU A 99 -0.65 9.49 -9.77
C LEU A 99 -1.97 9.05 -9.11
N VAL A 100 -2.73 8.15 -9.76
CA VAL A 100 -3.98 7.64 -9.21
C VAL A 100 -3.73 6.90 -7.90
N GLU A 101 -2.75 6.00 -7.88
CA GLU A 101 -2.31 5.25 -6.70
C GLU A 101 -1.92 6.19 -5.55
N THR A 102 -1.13 7.22 -5.84
CA THR A 102 -0.70 8.24 -4.87
C THR A 102 -1.91 8.93 -4.25
N VAL A 103 -2.88 9.36 -5.07
CA VAL A 103 -4.12 9.98 -4.56
C VAL A 103 -4.89 9.02 -3.66
N MET A 104 -5.03 7.75 -4.07
CA MET A 104 -5.74 6.74 -3.28
C MET A 104 -5.06 6.50 -1.92
N TYR A 105 -3.74 6.36 -1.89
CA TYR A 105 -3.01 6.21 -0.63
C TYR A 105 -3.07 7.47 0.23
N LEU A 106 -3.00 8.68 -0.36
CA LEU A 106 -3.18 9.92 0.39
C LEU A 106 -4.58 10.01 1.00
N VAL A 107 -5.63 9.58 0.30
CA VAL A 107 -6.98 9.48 0.85
C VAL A 107 -7.06 8.47 1.99
N TYR A 108 -6.46 7.28 1.82
CA TYR A 108 -6.37 6.27 2.87
C TYR A 108 -5.68 6.82 4.12
N LEU A 109 -4.51 7.46 3.98
CA LEU A 109 -3.82 8.11 5.10
C LEU A 109 -4.67 9.24 5.68
N TYR A 110 -5.29 10.10 4.86
CA TYR A 110 -6.17 11.15 5.35
C TYR A 110 -7.28 10.59 6.26
N MET A 111 -7.93 9.50 5.86
CA MET A 111 -8.96 8.82 6.66
C MET A 111 -8.39 8.29 7.98
N LEU A 112 -7.24 7.62 7.96
CA LEU A 112 -6.57 7.10 9.17
C LEU A 112 -6.20 8.20 10.18
N TRP A 113 -5.86 9.42 9.73
CA TRP A 113 -5.47 10.50 10.66
C TRP A 113 -6.66 11.34 11.12
N THR A 114 -7.70 11.48 10.31
CA THR A 114 -8.83 12.37 10.61
C THR A 114 -10.05 11.65 11.18
N ARG A 115 -10.20 10.35 10.89
CA ARG A 115 -11.39 9.56 11.23
C ARG A 115 -11.11 8.39 12.17
N ALA A 116 -9.86 8.21 12.61
CA ALA A 116 -9.52 7.14 13.55
C ALA A 116 -10.38 7.22 14.82
N ASP A 117 -10.91 6.07 15.21
CA ASP A 117 -11.79 5.92 16.35
C ASP A 117 -11.01 6.18 17.65
N LYS A 118 -11.43 7.22 18.39
CA LYS A 118 -10.84 7.57 19.70
C LYS A 118 -11.06 6.50 20.78
N ALA A 119 -12.00 5.59 20.54
CA ALA A 119 -12.29 4.48 21.45
C ALA A 119 -11.20 3.40 21.44
N PHE A 120 -10.41 3.32 20.37
CA PHE A 120 -9.24 2.46 20.30
C PHE A 120 -7.99 3.24 20.71
N ASP A 121 -6.92 2.52 20.98
CA ASP A 121 -5.61 3.10 21.21
C ASP A 121 -5.27 4.07 20.07
N SER A 122 -5.13 5.35 20.38
CA SER A 122 -4.92 6.42 19.40
C SER A 122 -3.62 6.21 18.60
N ALA A 123 -2.68 5.42 19.13
CA ALA A 123 -1.49 5.00 18.40
C ALA A 123 -1.79 3.98 17.28
N LYS A 124 -2.88 3.21 17.40
CA LYS A 124 -3.19 2.08 16.50
C LYS A 124 -3.93 2.45 15.22
N ARG A 125 -4.29 3.73 15.00
CA ARG A 125 -4.92 4.21 13.75
C ARG A 125 -6.04 3.28 13.27
N THR A 126 -6.96 2.98 14.17
CA THR A 126 -8.06 2.03 13.94
C THR A 126 -9.29 2.76 13.41
N LEU A 127 -9.94 2.20 12.40
CA LEU A 127 -11.18 2.68 11.80
C LEU A 127 -12.24 1.56 11.85
N SER A 128 -13.44 1.86 12.32
CA SER A 128 -14.57 0.92 12.30
C SER A 128 -15.69 1.37 11.35
N GLY A 129 -16.67 0.47 11.13
CA GLY A 129 -17.86 0.78 10.33
C GLY A 129 -17.54 1.13 8.87
N CYS A 130 -18.29 2.09 8.32
CA CYS A 130 -18.20 2.46 6.90
C CYS A 130 -16.85 3.11 6.55
N ASP A 131 -16.30 3.95 7.44
CA ASP A 131 -14.98 4.57 7.23
C ASP A 131 -13.87 3.51 7.17
N GLY A 132 -13.91 2.52 8.07
CA GLY A 132 -12.98 1.39 8.02
C GLY A 132 -13.12 0.59 6.73
N ALA A 133 -14.35 0.26 6.33
CA ALA A 133 -14.61 -0.51 5.10
C ALA A 133 -14.12 0.23 3.85
N LEU A 134 -14.41 1.52 3.75
CA LEU A 134 -13.97 2.36 2.64
C LEU A 134 -12.44 2.50 2.60
N ALA A 135 -11.79 2.72 3.75
CA ALA A 135 -10.33 2.80 3.83
C ALA A 135 -9.67 1.50 3.35
N VAL A 136 -10.18 0.34 3.79
CA VAL A 136 -9.68 -0.97 3.36
C VAL A 136 -9.82 -1.17 1.86
N VAL A 137 -10.99 -0.84 1.28
CA VAL A 137 -11.21 -0.96 -0.17
C VAL A 137 -10.24 -0.06 -0.95
N ILE A 138 -10.08 1.20 -0.55
CA ILE A 138 -9.15 2.13 -1.21
C ILE A 138 -7.71 1.61 -1.12
N GLY A 139 -7.26 1.21 0.07
CA GLY A 139 -5.90 0.68 0.29
C GLY A 139 -5.65 -0.61 -0.49
N PHE A 140 -6.63 -1.51 -0.52
CA PHE A 140 -6.57 -2.76 -1.29
C PHE A 140 -6.45 -2.50 -2.79
N SER A 141 -7.32 -1.66 -3.35
CA SER A 141 -7.33 -1.34 -4.77
C SER A 141 -6.03 -0.64 -5.21
N ALA A 142 -5.50 0.27 -4.39
CA ALA A 142 -4.21 0.90 -4.64
C ALA A 142 -3.07 -0.13 -4.65
N ALA A 143 -3.04 -1.05 -3.67
CA ALA A 143 -2.00 -2.07 -3.58
C ALA A 143 -2.04 -3.07 -4.75
N VAL A 144 -3.24 -3.49 -5.18
CA VAL A 144 -3.42 -4.30 -6.39
C VAL A 144 -2.89 -3.56 -7.61
N MET A 145 -3.23 -2.28 -7.77
CA MET A 145 -2.72 -1.46 -8.88
C MET A 145 -1.20 -1.39 -8.88
N THR A 146 -0.56 -1.17 -7.72
CA THR A 146 0.91 -1.16 -7.59
C THR A 146 1.52 -2.47 -8.03
N LEU A 147 0.99 -3.59 -7.54
CA LEU A 147 1.50 -4.91 -7.86
C LEU A 147 1.34 -5.23 -9.35
N SER A 148 0.14 -5.06 -9.89
CA SER A 148 -0.15 -5.35 -11.31
C SER A 148 0.73 -4.52 -12.24
N LYS A 149 0.89 -3.23 -11.94
CA LYS A 149 1.76 -2.32 -12.68
C LYS A 149 3.21 -2.78 -12.66
N THR A 150 3.73 -3.15 -11.50
CA THR A 150 5.13 -3.60 -11.34
C THR A 150 5.38 -4.94 -12.02
N ILE A 151 4.44 -5.89 -11.93
CA ILE A 151 4.53 -7.16 -12.67
C ILE A 151 4.47 -6.92 -14.18
N LEU A 152 3.59 -6.02 -14.64
CA LEU A 152 3.54 -5.63 -16.04
C LEU A 152 4.87 -5.01 -16.50
N TYR A 153 5.53 -4.23 -15.64
CA TYR A 153 6.84 -3.67 -15.96
C TYR A 153 7.91 -4.76 -16.18
N TRP A 154 7.99 -5.74 -15.29
CA TRP A 154 8.89 -6.88 -15.46
C TRP A 154 8.56 -7.72 -16.70
N ALA A 155 7.28 -7.95 -16.94
CA ALA A 155 6.83 -8.67 -18.13
C ALA A 155 7.16 -7.91 -19.42
N ASN A 156 7.02 -6.58 -19.42
CA ASN A 156 7.37 -5.73 -20.56
C ASN A 156 8.85 -5.88 -20.92
N GLU A 157 9.75 -5.88 -19.93
CA GLU A 157 11.17 -6.13 -20.19
C GLU A 157 11.41 -7.54 -20.72
N TYR A 158 10.81 -8.57 -20.11
CA TYR A 158 10.96 -9.95 -20.58
C TYR A 158 10.50 -10.13 -22.04
N TYR A 159 9.35 -9.57 -22.41
CA TYR A 159 8.81 -9.67 -23.78
C TYR A 159 9.46 -8.70 -24.76
N SER A 160 10.31 -7.79 -24.29
CA SER A 160 11.08 -6.87 -25.12
C SER A 160 12.57 -7.26 -25.14
N ASP A 161 12.90 -8.53 -24.92
CA ASP A 161 14.27 -9.05 -24.89
C ASP A 161 15.20 -8.27 -23.93
N PHE A 162 14.64 -7.74 -22.84
CA PHE A 162 15.32 -6.92 -21.85
C PHE A 162 15.99 -5.65 -22.44
N ASP A 163 15.40 -5.10 -23.50
CA ASP A 163 15.94 -3.98 -24.28
C ASP A 163 16.36 -2.76 -23.44
N ASN A 164 15.74 -2.51 -22.29
CA ASN A 164 16.08 -1.36 -21.46
C ASN A 164 17.13 -1.64 -20.38
N ILE A 165 17.44 -2.91 -20.08
CA ILE A 165 18.25 -3.28 -18.91
C ILE A 165 19.37 -4.31 -19.18
N ALA A 166 19.40 -4.96 -20.35
CA ALA A 166 20.35 -6.03 -20.65
C ALA A 166 21.82 -5.59 -20.73
N HIS A 167 22.07 -4.29 -20.90
CA HIS A 167 23.42 -3.72 -20.98
C HIS A 167 24.12 -3.61 -19.63
N ASN A 168 23.39 -3.74 -18.52
CA ASN A 168 23.94 -3.63 -17.17
C ASN A 168 24.80 -4.83 -16.79
N THR A 169 25.76 -4.62 -15.90
CA THR A 169 26.42 -5.75 -15.24
C THR A 169 25.42 -6.50 -14.35
N PRO A 170 25.62 -7.81 -14.07
CA PRO A 170 24.72 -8.55 -13.19
C PRO A 170 24.55 -7.92 -11.80
N MET A 171 25.59 -7.26 -11.28
CA MET A 171 25.56 -6.62 -9.97
C MET A 171 24.79 -5.29 -9.99
N ASP A 172 24.98 -4.47 -11.03
CA ASP A 172 24.22 -3.23 -11.20
C ASP A 172 22.74 -3.54 -11.41
N LEU A 173 22.44 -4.53 -12.25
CA LEU A 173 21.08 -4.99 -12.47
C LEU A 173 20.43 -5.47 -11.17
N LEU A 174 21.14 -6.27 -10.37
CA LEU A 174 20.63 -6.78 -9.10
C LEU A 174 20.32 -5.65 -8.12
N THR A 175 21.24 -4.70 -7.96
CA THR A 175 21.16 -3.69 -6.89
C THR A 175 20.36 -2.46 -7.26
N LEU A 176 20.36 -2.05 -8.53
CA LEU A 176 19.75 -0.81 -8.99
C LEU A 176 18.41 -1.04 -9.72
N TRP A 177 18.11 -2.28 -10.11
CA TRP A 177 16.84 -2.61 -10.78
C TRP A 177 16.04 -3.69 -10.06
N ILE A 178 16.61 -4.89 -9.82
CA ILE A 178 15.87 -6.03 -9.25
C ILE A 178 15.42 -5.75 -7.82
N ILE A 179 16.34 -5.38 -6.92
CA ILE A 179 16.02 -5.16 -5.50
C ILE A 179 15.02 -3.99 -5.33
N PRO A 180 15.23 -2.82 -5.95
CA PRO A 180 14.29 -1.71 -5.84
C PRO A 180 12.90 -2.09 -6.36
N ASN A 181 12.78 -2.60 -7.59
CA ASN A 181 11.46 -2.99 -8.12
C ASN A 181 10.85 -4.17 -7.35
N GLY A 182 11.67 -5.09 -6.83
CA GLY A 182 11.22 -6.20 -5.99
C GLY A 182 10.53 -5.74 -4.70
N ALA A 183 10.95 -4.62 -4.10
CA ALA A 183 10.24 -4.04 -2.97
C ALA A 183 8.79 -3.63 -3.32
N TRP A 184 8.57 -3.11 -4.54
CA TRP A 184 7.24 -2.78 -5.08
C TRP A 184 6.41 -4.02 -5.49
N ILE A 185 6.98 -5.22 -5.41
CA ILE A 185 6.22 -6.48 -5.52
C ILE A 185 5.87 -6.98 -4.12
N VAL A 186 6.87 -7.09 -3.25
CA VAL A 186 6.71 -7.71 -1.92
C VAL A 186 5.78 -6.90 -1.02
N LEU A 187 5.97 -5.58 -0.92
CA LEU A 187 5.22 -4.75 0.03
C LEU A 187 3.74 -4.58 -0.39
N PRO A 188 3.40 -4.33 -1.67
CA PRO A 188 2.02 -4.35 -2.11
C PRO A 188 1.35 -5.72 -1.94
N THR A 189 2.07 -6.83 -2.18
CA THR A 189 1.54 -8.18 -1.91
C THR A 189 1.20 -8.39 -0.43
N TYR A 190 2.07 -7.91 0.47
CA TYR A 190 1.78 -7.89 1.91
C TYR A 190 0.52 -7.06 2.22
N MET A 191 0.41 -5.86 1.66
CA MET A 191 -0.75 -4.98 1.87
C MET A 191 -2.04 -5.60 1.35
N ILE A 192 -2.03 -6.20 0.16
CA ILE A 192 -3.16 -6.96 -0.40
C ILE A 192 -3.59 -8.06 0.55
N SER A 193 -2.65 -8.83 1.10
CA SER A 193 -2.95 -9.89 2.07
C SER A 193 -3.60 -9.34 3.35
N LYS A 194 -3.10 -8.21 3.88
CA LYS A 194 -3.65 -7.59 5.10
C LYS A 194 -5.03 -7.00 4.87
N PHE A 195 -5.20 -6.16 3.86
CA PHE A 195 -6.49 -5.55 3.54
C PHE A 195 -7.51 -6.61 3.08
N GLY A 196 -7.09 -7.60 2.29
CA GLY A 196 -7.93 -8.72 1.89
C GLY A 196 -8.40 -9.55 3.09
N GLY A 197 -7.52 -9.78 4.07
CA GLY A 197 -7.89 -10.40 5.34
C GLY A 197 -8.98 -9.61 6.07
N ASP A 198 -8.82 -8.29 6.19
CA ASP A 198 -9.83 -7.44 6.83
C ASP A 198 -11.18 -7.48 6.08
N ILE A 199 -11.18 -7.51 4.74
CA ILE A 199 -12.40 -7.69 3.94
C ILE A 199 -13.07 -9.03 4.26
N LEU A 200 -12.31 -10.12 4.26
CA LEU A 200 -12.82 -11.47 4.54
C LEU A 200 -13.39 -11.58 5.96
N ASP A 201 -12.71 -11.00 6.95
CA ASP A 201 -13.16 -10.97 8.33
C ASP A 201 -14.48 -10.20 8.47
N GLY A 202 -14.61 -9.07 7.75
CA GLY A 202 -15.83 -8.27 7.73
C GLY A 202 -17.02 -9.01 7.13
N LEU A 203 -16.81 -9.66 5.98
CA LEU A 203 -17.83 -10.47 5.32
C LEU A 203 -18.24 -11.69 6.16
N THR A 204 -17.28 -12.34 6.82
CA THR A 204 -17.51 -13.50 7.69
C THR A 204 -18.29 -13.11 8.95
N LEU A 205 -17.98 -11.96 9.56
CA LEU A 205 -18.73 -11.45 10.70
C LEU A 205 -20.18 -11.12 10.32
N ALA A 206 -20.38 -10.45 9.18
CA ALA A 206 -21.70 -10.09 8.69
C ALA A 206 -22.58 -11.31 8.41
N SER A 207 -22.02 -12.36 7.77
CA SER A 207 -22.75 -13.59 7.47
C SER A 207 -23.12 -14.36 8.74
N SER A 208 -22.21 -14.42 9.73
CA SER A 208 -22.42 -15.12 11.01
C SER A 208 -23.47 -14.44 11.90
N GLN A 209 -23.68 -13.13 11.75
CA GLN A 209 -24.72 -12.41 12.48
C GLN A 209 -26.10 -12.63 11.86
N SER A 210 -26.19 -12.68 10.52
CA SER A 210 -27.46 -12.94 9.82
C SER A 210 -28.10 -14.26 10.24
N GLY A 211 -27.31 -15.35 10.33
CA GLY A 211 -27.81 -16.68 10.70
C GLY A 211 -28.14 -16.91 12.18
N LYS A 212 -27.94 -15.90 13.06
CA LYS A 212 -28.37 -15.96 14.47
C LYS A 212 -29.72 -15.27 14.72
N THR A 213 -30.23 -14.58 13.71
CA THR A 213 -31.49 -13.82 13.77
C THR A 213 -32.66 -14.55 13.10
N GLU A 214 -32.42 -15.72 12.51
CA GLU A 214 -33.44 -16.69 12.07
C GLU A 214 -33.62 -17.78 13.15
#